data_AF-F7X6Q2-F1
#
_entry.id   AF-F7X6Q2-F1
#
_cell.length_a   1.000
_cell.length_b   1.000
_cell.length_c   1.000
_cell.angle_alpha   90.00
_cell.angle_beta   90.00
_cell.angle_gamma   90.00
#
_symmetry.space_group_name_H-M   'P 1'
#
loop_
_entity.id
_entity.type
_entity.pdbx_description
1 polymer ?
#
loop_
_entity_poly.entity_id
_entity_poly.type
_entity_poly.pdbx_seq_one_letter_code
_entity_poly.pdbx_strand_id
1 'polypeptide(L)' 'MAVAIFVLGLLQVFGGVLVAFAAKSAMNEIVGAISFGLGVVGAALGIIIAKIDD' A
#
# COMPACT_ATOMS: atom_id res chain seq x y z
N MET A 1 3.91 16.09 5.16
CA MET A 1 2.73 15.36 4.64
C MET A 1 3.14 14.21 3.73
N ALA A 2 3.96 14.44 2.70
CA ALA A 2 4.46 13.41 1.78
C ALA A 2 5.06 12.17 2.46
N VAL A 3 5.93 12.38 3.46
CA VAL A 3 6.56 11.29 4.22
C VAL A 3 5.52 10.39 4.91
N ALA A 4 4.47 10.98 5.50
CA ALA A 4 3.42 10.21 6.15
C ALA A 4 2.64 9.35 5.13
N ILE A 5 2.30 9.92 3.96
CA ILE A 5 1.63 9.20 2.87
C ILE A 5 2.50 8.03 2.37
N PHE A 6 3.80 8.27 2.17
CA PHE A 6 4.74 7.25 1.75
C PHE A 6 4.82 6.08 2.74
N VAL A 7 5.00 6.39 4.03
CA VAL A 7 5.08 5.38 5.10
C VAL A 7 3.79 4.59 5.22
N LEU A 8 2.63 5.25 5.18
CA LEU A 8 1.34 4.57 5.20
C LEU A 8 1.14 3.68 3.97
N GLY A 9 1.55 4.13 2.79
CA GLY A 9 1.56 3.31 1.56
C GLY A 9 2.40 2.05 1.73
N LEU A 10 3.62 2.15 2.26
CA LEU A 10 4.48 0.99 2.53
C LEU A 10 3.89 0.03 3.56
N LEU A 11 3.30 0.54 4.64
CA LEU A 11 2.62 -0.28 5.64
C LEU A 11 1.44 -1.03 5.03
N GLN A 12 0.70 -0.38 4.12
CA GLN A 12 -0.41 -1.00 3.41
C GLN A 12 0.05 -2.05 2.40
N VAL A 13 1.16 -1.83 1.70
CA VAL A 13 1.83 -2.86 0.88
C VAL A 13 2.13 -4.09 1.73
N PHE A 14 2.81 -3.88 2.86
CA PHE A 14 3.20 -4.98 3.75
C PHE A 14 1.98 -5.72 4.31
N GLY A 15 0.96 -4.99 4.76
CA GLY A 15 -0.29 -5.57 5.24
C GLY A 15 -1.04 -6.35 4.15
N GLY A 16 -1.09 -5.84 2.92
CA GLY A 16 -1.70 -6.52 1.78
C GLY A 16 -1.01 -7.85 1.46
N VAL A 17 0.32 -7.87 1.47
CA VAL A 17 1.12 -9.09 1.30
C VAL A 17 0.82 -10.10 2.40
N LEU A 18 0.88 -9.68 3.68
CA LEU A 18 0.59 -10.58 4.80
C LEU A 18 -0.82 -11.17 4.74
N VAL A 19 -1.82 -10.36 4.40
CA VAL A 19 -3.22 -10.81 4.28
C VAL A 19 -3.38 -11.79 3.12
N ALA A 20 -2.73 -11.54 1.97
CA ALA A 20 -2.77 -12.46 0.83
C ALA A 20 -2.12 -13.81 1.17
N PHE A 21 -0.96 -13.82 1.83
CA PHE A 21 -0.29 -15.06 2.24
C PHE A 21 -1.04 -15.83 3.35
N ALA A 22 -1.74 -15.13 4.24
CA ALA A 22 -2.51 -15.75 5.32
C ALA A 22 -3.97 -16.05 4.93
N ALA A 23 -4.35 -15.82 3.68
CA ALA A 23 -5.72 -15.94 3.22
C ALA A 23 -6.26 -17.38 3.35
N LYS A 24 -7.41 -17.53 4.00
CA LYS A 24 -8.15 -18.80 4.10
C LYS A 24 -9.31 -18.89 3.11
N SER A 25 -9.57 -17.81 2.38
CA SER A 25 -10.62 -17.73 1.36
C SER A 25 -10.17 -16.85 0.20
N ALA A 26 -10.72 -17.09 -0.99
CA ALA A 26 -10.48 -16.27 -2.16
C ALA A 26 -10.82 -14.78 -1.93
N MET A 27 -11.82 -14.50 -1.09
CA MET A 27 -12.16 -13.11 -0.75
C MET A 27 -11.02 -12.41 -0.01
N ASN A 28 -10.37 -13.09 0.94
CA ASN A 28 -9.22 -12.52 1.66
C ASN A 28 -8.02 -12.31 0.74
N GLU A 29 -7.82 -13.21 -0.23
CA GLU A 29 -6.75 -13.09 -1.22
C GLU A 29 -6.96 -11.85 -2.11
N ILE A 30 -8.19 -11.63 -2.60
CA ILE A 30 -8.57 -10.44 -3.37
C ILE A 30 -8.37 -9.17 -2.54
N VAL A 31 -8.81 -9.16 -1.28
CA VAL A 31 -8.63 -8.00 -0.38
C VAL A 31 -7.14 -7.72 -0.15
N GLY A 32 -6.32 -8.76 0.05
CA GLY A 32 -4.88 -8.63 0.17
C GLY A 32 -4.23 -8.03 -1.07
N ALA A 33 -4.59 -8.52 -2.26
CA ALA A 33 -4.09 -8.03 -3.53
C ALA A 33 -4.50 -6.58 -3.82
N ILE A 34 -5.76 -6.21 -3.56
CA ILE A 34 -6.25 -4.83 -3.70
C ILE A 34 -5.52 -3.91 -2.72
N SER A 35 -5.37 -4.34 -1.46
CA SER A 35 -4.66 -3.58 -0.44
C SER A 35 -3.21 -3.34 -0.86
N PHE A 36 -2.52 -4.36 -1.37
CA PHE A 36 -1.16 -4.23 -1.91
C PHE A 36 -1.11 -3.18 -3.04
N GLY A 37 -1.99 -3.29 -4.04
CA GLY A 37 -2.05 -2.36 -5.16
C GLY A 37 -2.30 -0.91 -4.73
N LEU A 38 -3.24 -0.68 -3.80
CA LEU A 38 -3.51 0.64 -3.23
C LEU A 38 -2.32 1.17 -2.41
N GLY A 39 -1.61 0.31 -1.70
CA GLY A 39 -0.39 0.68 -0.99
C GLY A 39 0.73 1.15 -1.93
N VAL A 40 0.90 0.48 -3.08
CA VAL A 40 1.86 0.92 -4.12
C VAL A 40 1.49 2.29 -4.66
N VAL A 41 0.20 2.52 -4.96
CA VAL A 41 -0.30 3.83 -5.40
C VAL A 41 -0.04 4.91 -4.34
N GLY A 42 -0.30 4.61 -3.07
CA GLY A 42 -0.04 5.52 -1.95
C GLY A 42 1.45 5.86 -1.81
N ALA A 43 2.34 4.86 -1.90
CA ALA A 43 3.78 5.08 -1.86
C ALA A 43 4.26 5.95 -3.05
N ALA A 44 3.78 5.66 -4.26
CA ALA A 44 4.10 6.46 -5.44
C ALA A 44 3.61 7.91 -5.30
N LEU A 45 2.40 8.11 -4.77
CA LEU A 45 1.85 9.44 -4.52
C LEU A 45 2.68 10.22 -3.50
N GLY A 46 3.15 9.56 -2.43
CA GLY A 46 4.06 10.16 -1.46
C GLY A 46 5.36 10.68 -2.09
N ILE A 47 5.93 9.93 -3.04
CA ILE A 47 7.13 10.34 -3.79
C ILE A 47 6.81 11.54 -4.70
N ILE A 48 5.69 11.48 -5.43
CA ILE A 48 5.29 12.57 -6.34
C ILE A 48 5.10 13.88 -5.58
N ILE A 49 4.38 13.84 -4.44
CA ILE A 49 4.16 15.04 -3.60
C ILE A 49 5.49 15.59 -3.10
N ALA A 50 6.39 14.73 -2.62
CA ALA A 50 7.72 15.16 -2.17
C ALA A 50 8.51 15.86 -3.29
N LYS A 51 8.31 15.50 -4.56
CA LYS A 51 8.98 16.13 -5.72
C LYS A 51 8.28 17.35 -6.28
N ILE A 52 7.03 17.59 -5.90
CA ILE A 52 6.34 18.84 -6.22
C ILE A 52 6.65 19.90 -5.15
N ASP A 53 6.85 19.48 -3.89
CA ASP A 53 7.19 20.36 -2.77
C ASP A 53 8.67 20.79 -2.73
N ASP A 54 9.57 20.03 -3.38
CA ASP A 54 11.00 20.36 -3.58
C ASP A 54 11.20 21.45 -4.65
#